data_AF-A0A5K7SDX1-F1
#
_entry.id   AF-A0A5K7SDX1-F1
#
_cell.length_a   1.000
_cell.length_b   1.000
_cell.length_c   1.000
_cell.angle_alpha   90.00
_cell.angle_beta   90.00
_cell.angle_gamma   90.00
#
_symmetry.space_group_name_H-M   'P 1'
#
loop_
_entity.id
_entity.type
_entity.pdbx_description
1 polymer ?
#
loop_
_entity_poly.entity_id
_entity_poly.type
_entity_poly.pdbx_seq_one_letter_code
_entity_poly.pdbx_strand_id
1 'polypeptide(L)'
;MKHYPTNLTDSQWMLLSGILNDNRKRKHSLRDIFNAIFYLIKTGCQWRMIPGCFPNWELVYYYFTRWKNNGVIEQVHELLRDKNTQESREI
;
A
#
# COMPACT_ATOMS: atom_id res chain seq x y z
N MET A 1 9.65 2.61 12.50
CA MET A 1 8.33 2.96 11.92
C MET A 1 7.25 2.44 12.85
N LYS A 2 6.17 3.18 13.12
CA LYS A 2 5.05 2.62 13.90
C LYS A 2 4.38 1.52 13.07
N HIS A 3 4.23 0.33 13.67
CA HIS A 3 3.50 -0.77 13.02
C HIS A 3 2.00 -0.52 13.20
N TYR A 4 1.32 -0.22 12.10
CA TYR A 4 -0.15 -0.22 12.08
C TYR A 4 -0.64 -1.60 11.65
N PRO A 5 -1.80 -2.05 12.15
CA PRO A 5 -2.44 -3.28 11.66
C PRO A 5 -2.75 -3.25 10.16
N THR A 6 -2.76 -2.06 9.55
CA THR A 6 -2.98 -1.84 8.12
C THR A 6 -1.71 -1.94 7.28
N ASN A 7 -0.54 -2.12 7.91
CA ASN A 7 0.72 -2.24 7.19
C ASN A 7 0.78 -3.61 6.50
N LEU A 8 1.37 -3.62 5.32
CA LEU A 8 1.63 -4.85 4.57
C LEU A 8 2.63 -5.74 5.32
N THR A 9 2.33 -7.03 5.35
CA THR A 9 3.31 -8.06 5.73
C THR A 9 4.41 -8.16 4.68
N ASP A 10 5.57 -8.74 5.04
CA ASP A 10 6.67 -8.91 4.08
C ASP A 10 6.27 -9.79 2.90
N SER A 11 5.47 -10.83 3.16
CA SER A 11 4.98 -11.72 2.13
C SER A 11 3.98 -11.04 1.19
N GLN A 12 3.10 -10.17 1.71
CA GLN A 12 2.23 -9.34 0.87
C GLN A 12 3.05 -8.35 0.05
N TRP A 13 4.02 -7.68 0.67
CA TRP A 13 4.90 -6.73 -0.01
C TRP A 13 5.68 -7.37 -1.17
N MET A 14 6.19 -8.59 -0.99
CA MET A 14 6.91 -9.30 -2.04
C MET A 14 6.07 -9.47 -3.31
N LEU A 15 4.80 -9.84 -3.17
CA LEU A 15 3.86 -9.96 -4.29
C LEU A 15 3.63 -8.61 -4.99
N LEU A 16 3.36 -7.55 -4.20
CA LEU A 16 3.13 -6.21 -4.75
C LEU A 16 4.37 -5.67 -5.47
N SER A 17 5.56 -5.92 -4.92
CA SER A 17 6.81 -5.42 -5.49
C SER A 17 7.07 -5.98 -6.91
N GLY A 18 6.63 -7.20 -7.18
CA GLY A 18 6.71 -7.82 -8.51
C GLY A 18 5.82 -7.15 -9.57
N ILE A 19 4.73 -6.49 -9.17
CA ILE A 19 3.87 -5.73 -10.10
C ILE A 19 4.52 -4.39 -10.45
N LEU A 20 5.07 -3.72 -9.42
CA LEU A 20 5.62 -2.39 -9.57
C LEU A 20 6.91 -2.38 -10.40
N ASN A 21 7.69 -3.47 -10.37
CA ASN A 21 8.93 -3.68 -11.15
C ASN A 21 9.82 -2.42 -11.20
N ASP A 22 10.01 -1.79 -10.04
CA ASP A 22 10.62 -0.46 -9.95
C ASP A 22 11.88 -0.48 -9.09
N ASN A 23 13.04 -0.31 -9.76
CA ASN A 23 14.36 -0.32 -9.13
C ASN A 23 14.91 1.10 -8.84
N ARG A 24 14.09 2.16 -8.94
CA ARG A 24 14.59 3.52 -8.69
C ARG A 24 14.79 3.77 -7.20
N LYS A 25 15.96 4.30 -6.84
CA LYS A 25 16.24 4.79 -5.48
C LYS A 25 15.37 6.00 -5.15
N ARG A 26 14.72 5.98 -3.99
CA ARG A 26 13.81 7.03 -3.50
C ARG A 26 14.08 7.32 -2.03
N LYS A 27 13.70 8.52 -1.60
CA LYS A 27 13.70 8.90 -0.16
C LYS A 27 12.69 8.09 0.65
N HIS A 28 11.51 7.84 0.09
CA HIS A 28 10.47 7.01 0.68
C HIS A 28 10.29 5.74 -0.14
N SER A 29 10.23 4.59 0.52
CA SER A 29 10.00 3.33 -0.19
C SER A 29 8.56 3.27 -0.71
N LEU A 30 8.34 2.54 -1.80
CA LEU A 30 6.98 2.33 -2.32
C LEU A 30 6.10 1.58 -1.30
N ARG A 31 6.71 0.77 -0.42
CA ARG A 31 6.04 0.10 0.70
C ARG A 31 5.45 1.10 1.69
N ASP A 32 6.21 2.14 2.04
CA ASP A 32 5.73 3.18 2.96
C ASP A 32 4.53 3.93 2.40
N ILE A 33 4.53 4.14 1.09
CA ILE A 33 3.44 4.78 0.36
C ILE A 33 2.20 3.88 0.37
N PHE A 34 2.35 2.58 0.05
CA PHE A 34 1.24 1.63 0.13
C PHE A 34 0.70 1.49 1.57
N ASN A 35 1.57 1.43 2.58
CA ASN A 35 1.14 1.39 3.98
C ASN A 35 0.29 2.62 4.35
N ALA A 36 0.68 3.81 3.87
CA ALA A 36 -0.10 5.04 4.07
C ALA A 36 -1.45 4.99 3.34
N ILE A 37 -1.48 4.48 2.09
CA ILE A 37 -2.71 4.29 1.31
C ILE A 37 -3.65 3.30 2.02
N PHE A 38 -3.16 2.16 2.49
CA PHE A 38 -3.99 1.19 3.20
C PHE A 38 -4.49 1.70 4.53
N TYR A 39 -3.67 2.48 5.25
CA TYR A 39 -4.10 3.17 6.44
C TYR A 39 -5.28 4.11 6.15
N LEU A 40 -5.16 4.96 5.11
CA LEU A 40 -6.24 5.85 4.67
C LEU A 40 -7.52 5.09 4.32
N ILE A 41 -7.42 4.07 3.47
CA ILE A 41 -8.58 3.30 3.00
C ILE A 41 -9.28 2.59 4.15
N LYS A 42 -8.52 1.99 5.08
CA LYS A 42 -9.09 1.23 6.19
C LYS A 42 -9.69 2.13 7.27
N THR A 43 -9.06 3.27 7.56
CA THR A 43 -9.51 4.18 8.63
C THR A 43 -10.51 5.23 8.15
N GLY A 44 -10.53 5.54 6.84
CA GLY A 44 -11.32 6.62 6.28
C GLY A 44 -10.83 8.02 6.66
N CYS A 45 -9.61 8.16 7.19
CA CYS A 45 -9.11 9.46 7.62
C CYS A 45 -8.91 10.42 6.43
N GLN A 46 -9.00 11.72 6.69
CA GLN A 46 -8.75 12.73 5.66
C GLN A 46 -7.28 12.71 5.23
N TRP A 47 -7.00 12.97 3.96
CA TRP A 47 -5.64 12.99 3.40
C TRP A 47 -4.65 13.86 4.21
N ARG A 48 -5.09 15.02 4.68
CA ARG A 48 -4.25 15.94 5.47
C ARG A 48 -4.04 15.49 6.92
N MET A 49 -4.74 14.45 7.37
CA MET A 49 -4.67 13.90 8.72
C MET A 49 -3.90 12.59 8.80
N ILE A 50 -3.18 12.20 7.74
CA ILE A 50 -2.29 11.04 7.78
C ILE A 50 -1.26 11.23 8.89
N PRO A 51 -0.99 10.20 9.71
CA PRO A 51 0.04 10.26 10.74
C PRO A 51 1.41 10.65 10.17
N GLY A 52 2.12 11.56 10.84
CA GLY A 52 3.43 12.07 10.40
C GLY A 52 4.58 11.05 10.33
N CYS A 53 4.33 9.79 10.70
CA CYS A 53 5.28 8.70 10.47
C CYS A 53 5.22 8.13 9.04
N PHE A 54 4.18 8.48 8.27
CA PHE A 54 4.07 8.16 6.85
C PHE A 54 4.69 9.26 5.99
N PRO A 55 4.94 9.00 4.68
CA PRO A 55 5.32 10.04 3.75
C PRO A 55 4.28 11.17 3.69
N ASN A 56 4.71 12.37 3.31
CA ASN A 56 3.82 13.53 3.19
C ASN A 56 2.59 13.20 2.33
N TRP A 57 1.42 13.67 2.76
CA TRP A 57 0.14 13.34 2.14
C TRP A 57 0.09 13.65 0.64
N GLU A 58 0.76 14.71 0.18
CA GLU A 58 0.86 15.10 -1.23
C GLU A 58 1.54 14.01 -2.06
N LEU A 59 2.61 13.41 -1.52
CA LEU A 59 3.33 12.32 -2.16
C LEU A 59 2.46 11.07 -2.21
N VAL A 60 1.79 10.75 -1.09
CA VAL A 60 0.87 9.60 -1.01
C VAL A 60 -0.26 9.76 -2.02
N TYR A 61 -0.85 10.95 -2.10
CA TYR A 61 -1.91 11.29 -3.04
C TYR A 61 -1.43 11.19 -4.50
N TYR A 62 -0.25 11.74 -4.82
CA TYR A 62 0.35 11.63 -6.16
C TYR A 62 0.46 10.18 -6.63
N TYR A 63 1.01 9.29 -5.79
CA TYR A 63 1.14 7.88 -6.14
C TYR A 63 -0.21 7.17 -6.21
N PHE A 64 -1.12 7.47 -5.28
CA PHE A 64 -2.47 6.91 -5.30
C PHE A 64 -3.20 7.24 -6.61
N THR A 65 -3.24 8.52 -7.01
CA THR A 65 -3.89 8.94 -8.26
C THR A 65 -3.21 8.30 -9.47
N ARG A 66 -1.88 8.29 -9.52
CA ARG A 66 -1.13 7.68 -10.63
C ARG A 66 -1.41 6.18 -10.76
N TRP A 67 -1.41 5.45 -9.64
CA TRP A 67 -1.65 4.01 -9.65
C TRP A 67 -3.10 3.66 -9.91
N LYS A 68 -4.04 4.43 -9.38
CA LYS A 68 -5.47 4.28 -9.67
C LYS A 68 -5.75 4.47 -11.17
N ASN A 69 -5.21 5.52 -11.78
CA ASN A 69 -5.43 5.78 -13.20
C ASN A 69 -4.81 4.71 -14.11
N ASN A 70 -3.76 4.02 -13.63
CA ASN A 70 -3.08 2.97 -14.36
C ASN A 70 -3.60 1.55 -14.01
N GLY A 71 -4.66 1.43 -13.20
CA GLY A 71 -5.26 0.14 -12.81
C GLY A 71 -4.44 -0.67 -11.79
N VAL A 72 -3.37 -0.10 -11.22
CA VAL A 72 -2.48 -0.80 -10.28
C VAL A 72 -3.16 -1.03 -8.94
N ILE A 73 -4.02 -0.10 -8.49
CA ILE A 73 -4.74 -0.24 -7.21
C ILE A 73 -5.70 -1.44 -7.28
N GLU A 74 -6.40 -1.58 -8.40
CA GLU A 74 -7.33 -2.66 -8.68
C GLU A 74 -6.61 -4.02 -8.71
N GLN A 75 -5.50 -4.12 -9.45
CA GLN A 75 -4.66 -5.33 -9.50
C GLN A 75 -4.14 -5.71 -8.11
N VAL A 76 -3.64 -4.74 -7.34
CA VAL A 76 -3.15 -4.98 -5.97
C VAL A 76 -4.28 -5.48 -5.07
N HIS A 77 -5.48 -4.89 -5.19
CA HIS A 77 -6.63 -5.30 -4.38
C HIS A 77 -7.08 -6.73 -4.70
N GLU A 78 -7.11 -7.12 -5.97
CA GLU A 78 -7.43 -8.50 -6.40
C GLU A 78 -6.40 -9.51 -5.85
N LEU A 79 -5.12 -9.24 -6.04
CA LEU A 79 -4.05 -10.14 -5.57
C LEU A 79 -4.05 -10.32 -4.04
N LEU A 80 -4.29 -9.25 -3.29
CA LEU A 80 -4.37 -9.34 -1.83
C LEU A 80 -5.63 -10.07 -1.37
N ARG A 81 -6.76 -9.92 -2.08
CA ARG A 81 -8.00 -10.66 -1.80
C ARG A 81 -7.80 -12.16 -2.01
N ASP A 82 -7.16 -12.55 -3.10
CA ASP A 82 -6.91 -13.96 -3.40
C ASP A 82 -5.99 -14.59 -2.36
N LYS A 83 -4.92 -13.89 -1.97
CA LYS A 83 -4.02 -14.34 -0.91
C LYS A 83 -4.73 -14.52 0.43
N ASN A 84 -5.49 -13.51 0.87
CA ASN A 84 -6.22 -13.61 2.14
C ASN A 84 -7.25 -14.75 2.12
N THR A 85 -7.81 -15.06 0.96
CA THR A 85 -8.73 -16.19 0.77
C THR A 85 -8.02 -17.54 0.88
N GLN A 86 -6.79 -17.65 0.36
CA GLN A 86 -5.95 -18.85 0.49
C GLN A 86 -5.53 -19.07 1.95
N GLU A 87 -5.06 -18.04 2.64
CA GLU A 87 -4.66 -18.12 4.06
C GLU A 87 -5.83 -18.54 4.96
N SER A 88 -7.07 -18.14 4.64
CA SER A 88 -8.27 -18.55 5.40
C SER A 88 -8.69 -20.01 5.16
N ARG A 89 -8.21 -20.65 4.09
CA ARG A 89 -8.53 -22.06 3.75
C ARG A 89 -7.50 -23.06 4.31
N GLU A 90 -6.35 -22.56 4.74
CA GLU A 90 -5.25 -23.37 5.30
C GLU A 90 -5.30 -23.44 6.85
N ILE A 91 -6.32 -22.86 7.47
CA ILE A 91 -6.57 -22.85 8.93
C ILE A 91 -7.71 -23.81 9.27
#